data_AF-A0A7G9BH60-F1
#
_entry.id   AF-A0A7G9BH60-F1
#
_cell.length_a   1.000
_cell.length_b   1.000
_cell.length_c   1.000
_cell.angle_alpha   90.00
_cell.angle_beta   90.00
_cell.angle_gamma   90.00
#
_symmetry.space_group_name_H-M   'P 1'
#
loop_
_entity.id
_entity.type
_entity.pdbx_description
1 polymer ?
#
loop_
_entity_poly.entity_id
_entity_poly.type
_entity_poly.pdbx_seq_one_letter_code
_entity_poly.pdbx_strand_id
1 'polypeptide(L)'
;MKKQGPNRREKIMNVALLLFAEKGYADTSTKLIAREANVSEALIFKHFENKDKLLFHLIKSGYRRVLLQNHGMLTYNDPKSFLRNMIDLPKKLVSEEPLFWKLQERLSHHDFSKQQHNLFMKSVDVVVNKAFTELGKKDPALETQFLLLLIDTLWKKEAIGEIEAIDRIAELIKQKYNL
;
A
#
# COMPACT_ATOMS: atom_id res chain seq x y z
N MET A 1 -23.46 -29.55 -2.59
CA MET A 1 -22.34 -28.67 -2.19
C MET A 1 -22.91 -27.37 -1.63
N LYS A 2 -22.77 -27.11 -0.32
CA LYS A 2 -23.26 -25.85 0.27
C LYS A 2 -22.39 -24.69 -0.24
N LYS A 3 -22.98 -23.75 -0.99
CA LYS A 3 -22.35 -22.45 -1.28
C LYS A 3 -22.05 -21.79 0.08
N GLN A 4 -20.78 -21.75 0.48
CA GLN A 4 -20.36 -20.99 1.66
C GLN A 4 -20.69 -19.52 1.36
N GLY A 5 -21.63 -18.95 2.11
CA GLY A 5 -21.85 -17.51 2.10
C GLY A 5 -20.55 -16.77 2.43
N PRO A 6 -20.42 -15.49 2.06
CA PRO A 6 -19.20 -14.71 2.31
C PRO A 6 -18.76 -14.86 3.77
N ASN A 7 -17.49 -15.18 3.97
CA ASN A 7 -16.92 -15.46 5.29
C ASN A 7 -17.19 -14.26 6.21
N ARG A 8 -17.90 -14.45 7.33
CA ARG A 8 -18.24 -13.35 8.25
C ARG A 8 -17.01 -12.55 8.69
N ARG A 9 -15.86 -13.23 8.82
CA ARG A 9 -14.57 -12.61 9.11
C ARG A 9 -14.13 -11.64 8.01
N GLU A 10 -14.29 -12.03 6.75
CA GLU A 10 -13.99 -11.20 5.59
C GLU A 10 -14.94 -10.01 5.49
N LYS A 11 -16.24 -10.21 5.75
CA LYS A 11 -17.21 -9.12 5.81
C LYS A 11 -16.84 -8.06 6.85
N ILE A 12 -16.42 -8.48 8.05
CA ILE A 12 -15.91 -7.57 9.09
C ILE A 12 -14.68 -6.82 8.59
N MET A 13 -13.73 -7.50 7.95
CA MET A 13 -12.52 -6.87 7.42
C MET A 13 -12.84 -5.82 6.34
N ASN A 14 -13.73 -6.13 5.39
CA ASN A 14 -14.08 -5.22 4.30
C ASN A 14 -14.76 -3.95 4.82
N VAL A 15 -15.70 -4.10 5.77
CA VAL A 15 -16.37 -2.96 6.41
C VAL A 15 -15.41 -2.15 7.26
N ALA A 16 -14.53 -2.80 8.02
CA ALA A 16 -13.53 -2.11 8.84
C ALA A 16 -12.53 -1.33 7.97
N LEU A 17 -12.07 -1.91 6.86
CA LEU A 17 -11.20 -1.24 5.89
C LEU A 17 -11.85 0.03 5.34
N LEU A 18 -13.10 -0.08 4.88
CA LEU A 18 -13.86 1.07 4.38
C LEU A 18 -14.00 2.16 5.44
N LEU A 19 -14.44 1.81 6.65
CA LEU A 19 -14.66 2.79 7.72
C LEU A 19 -13.35 3.44 8.18
N PHE A 20 -12.27 2.68 8.33
CA PHE A 20 -10.97 3.25 8.69
C PHE A 20 -10.40 4.13 7.56
N ALA A 21 -10.59 3.75 6.29
CA ALA A 21 -10.16 4.52 5.15
C ALA A 21 -10.96 5.82 4.97
N GLU A 22 -12.25 5.85 5.32
CA GLU A 22 -13.11 7.03 5.14
C GLU A 22 -13.19 7.93 6.36
N LYS A 23 -13.34 7.34 7.55
CA LYS A 23 -13.57 8.06 8.82
C LYS A 23 -12.32 8.14 9.70
N GLY A 24 -11.28 7.36 9.40
CA GLY A 24 -10.11 7.25 10.25
C GLY A 24 -10.27 6.20 11.35
N TYR A 25 -9.12 5.76 11.87
CA TYR A 25 -9.03 4.70 12.88
C TYR A 25 -9.59 5.13 14.24
N ALA A 26 -9.29 6.35 14.68
CA ALA A 26 -9.72 6.88 15.97
C ALA A 26 -11.24 6.98 16.06
N ASP A 27 -11.88 7.51 15.02
CA ASP A 27 -13.33 7.82 14.99
C ASP A 27 -14.20 6.61 14.62
N THR A 28 -13.59 5.46 14.36
CA THR A 28 -14.32 4.21 14.05
C THR A 28 -14.31 3.27 15.26
N SER A 29 -15.51 2.94 15.76
CA SER A 29 -15.72 1.99 16.85
C SER A 29 -16.04 0.57 16.34
N THR A 30 -15.76 -0.45 17.15
CA THR A 30 -16.15 -1.84 16.88
C THR A 30 -17.67 -2.01 16.81
N LYS A 31 -18.45 -1.21 17.57
CA LYS A 31 -19.91 -1.11 17.45
C LYS A 31 -20.36 -0.66 16.06
N LEU A 32 -19.74 0.40 15.53
CA LEU A 32 -20.04 0.89 14.19
C LEU A 32 -19.70 -0.17 13.14
N ILE A 33 -18.52 -0.80 13.23
CA ILE A 33 -18.13 -1.89 12.32
C ILE A 33 -19.14 -3.04 12.37
N ALA A 34 -19.56 -3.45 13.57
CA ALA A 34 -20.52 -4.55 13.75
C ALA A 34 -21.87 -4.23 13.10
N ARG A 35 -22.37 -3.00 13.31
CA ARG A 35 -23.62 -2.51 12.70
C ARG A 35 -23.54 -2.54 11.18
N GLU A 36 -22.52 -1.92 10.59
CA GLU A 36 -22.36 -1.84 9.14
C GLU A 36 -22.07 -3.22 8.50
N ALA A 37 -21.38 -4.12 9.22
CA ALA A 37 -21.16 -5.50 8.78
C ALA A 37 -22.37 -6.42 9.02
N ASN A 38 -23.44 -5.95 9.67
CA ASN A 38 -24.58 -6.74 10.09
C ASN A 38 -24.16 -8.02 10.85
N VAL A 39 -23.35 -7.84 11.89
CA VAL A 39 -22.89 -8.89 12.82
C VAL A 39 -22.98 -8.38 14.27
N SER A 40 -22.86 -9.28 15.25
CA SER A 40 -22.70 -8.85 16.64
C SER A 40 -21.28 -8.33 16.89
N GLU A 41 -21.14 -7.35 17.78
CA GLU A 41 -19.82 -6.85 18.21
C GLU A 41 -18.99 -7.97 18.87
N ALA A 42 -19.64 -8.86 19.63
CA ALA A 42 -19.02 -10.05 20.19
C ALA A 42 -18.35 -10.95 19.13
N LEU A 43 -18.90 -11.01 17.91
CA LEU A 43 -18.28 -11.77 16.81
C LEU A 43 -16.98 -11.14 16.32
N ILE A 44 -16.86 -9.81 16.35
CA ILE A 44 -15.61 -9.11 16.04
C ILE A 44 -14.55 -9.47 17.08
N PHE A 45 -14.87 -9.34 18.37
CA PHE A 45 -13.95 -9.70 19.45
C PHE A 45 -13.57 -11.18 19.40
N LYS A 46 -14.50 -12.08 19.05
CA LYS A 46 -14.20 -13.51 18.84
C LYS A 46 -13.18 -13.75 17.71
N HIS A 47 -13.23 -12.97 16.64
CA HIS A 47 -12.34 -13.16 15.48
C HIS A 47 -11.01 -12.43 15.58
N PHE A 48 -10.99 -11.29 16.27
CA PHE A 48 -9.87 -10.36 16.22
C PHE A 48 -9.40 -9.89 17.60
N GLU A 49 -10.01 -10.31 18.71
CA GLU A 49 -9.68 -9.91 20.09
C GLU A 49 -9.98 -8.44 20.42
N ASN A 50 -9.55 -7.48 19.60
CA ASN A 50 -9.76 -6.05 19.79
C ASN A 50 -9.60 -5.25 18.47
N LYS A 51 -9.78 -3.92 18.54
CA LYS A 51 -9.71 -3.01 17.38
C LYS A 51 -8.31 -2.94 16.77
N ASP A 52 -7.26 -2.93 17.60
CA ASP A 52 -5.86 -2.85 17.14
C ASP A 52 -5.48 -4.12 16.35
N LYS A 53 -5.84 -5.30 16.88
CA LYS A 53 -5.64 -6.58 16.21
C LYS A 53 -6.41 -6.69 14.90
N LEU A 54 -7.64 -6.17 14.84
CA LEU A 54 -8.36 -6.03 13.57
C LEU A 54 -7.58 -5.17 12.57
N LEU A 55 -7.07 -4.01 12.99
CA LEU A 55 -6.23 -3.16 12.14
C LEU A 55 -4.94 -3.87 11.68
N PHE A 56 -4.25 -4.56 12.60
CA PHE A 56 -3.05 -5.34 12.27
C PHE A 56 -3.34 -6.42 11.21
N HIS A 57 -4.48 -7.11 11.33
CA HIS A 57 -4.92 -8.07 10.33
C HIS A 57 -5.22 -7.44 8.97
N LEU A 58 -5.83 -6.24 8.95
CA LEU A 58 -6.09 -5.50 7.71
C LEU A 58 -4.79 -5.13 6.99
N ILE A 59 -3.85 -4.51 7.71
CA ILE A 59 -2.58 -4.05 7.14
C ILE A 59 -1.77 -5.21 6.59
N LYS A 60 -1.60 -6.27 7.40
CA LYS A 60 -0.85 -7.47 6.99
C LYS A 60 -1.49 -8.15 5.78
N SER A 61 -2.82 -8.22 5.74
CA SER A 61 -3.54 -8.83 4.61
C SER A 61 -3.45 -7.97 3.35
N GLY A 62 -3.50 -6.64 3.48
CA GLY A 62 -3.34 -5.71 2.36
C GLY A 62 -1.97 -5.83 1.70
N TYR A 63 -0.88 -5.74 2.47
CA TYR A 63 0.47 -5.93 1.93
C TYR A 63 0.66 -7.33 1.31
N ARG A 64 0.07 -8.38 1.90
CA ARG A 64 0.10 -9.72 1.31
C ARG A 64 -0.61 -9.77 -0.05
N ARG A 65 -1.76 -9.13 -0.21
CA ARG A 65 -2.47 -9.07 -1.50
C ARG A 65 -1.65 -8.31 -2.54
N VAL A 66 -1.14 -7.14 -2.18
CA VAL A 66 -0.25 -6.33 -3.03
C VAL A 66 0.93 -7.16 -3.55
N LEU A 67 1.64 -7.87 -2.65
CA LEU A 67 2.77 -8.70 -3.03
C LEU A 67 2.39 -9.87 -3.97
N LEU A 68 1.26 -10.54 -3.71
CA LEU A 68 0.80 -11.66 -4.55
C LEU A 68 0.40 -11.19 -5.95
N GLN A 69 -0.31 -10.07 -6.05
CA GLN A 69 -0.80 -9.51 -7.32
C GLN A 69 0.34 -8.89 -8.15
N ASN A 70 1.41 -8.41 -7.51
CA ASN A 70 2.46 -7.63 -8.17
C ASN A 70 3.85 -8.29 -8.18
N HIS A 71 3.95 -9.59 -7.88
CA HIS A 71 5.21 -10.33 -7.81
C HIS A 71 6.11 -10.13 -9.04
N GLY A 72 5.53 -10.09 -10.25
CA GLY A 72 6.29 -9.91 -11.50
C GLY A 72 6.94 -8.53 -11.63
N MET A 73 6.33 -7.46 -11.11
CA MET A 73 6.89 -6.10 -11.21
C MET A 73 8.11 -5.89 -10.30
N LEU A 74 8.21 -6.67 -9.23
CA LEU A 74 9.34 -6.67 -8.30
C LEU A 74 10.48 -7.61 -8.75
N THR A 75 10.32 -8.29 -9.89
CA THR A 75 11.36 -9.16 -10.44
C THR A 75 12.41 -8.31 -11.15
N TYR A 76 13.68 -8.51 -10.77
CA TYR A 76 14.80 -7.78 -11.36
C TYR A 76 15.31 -8.50 -12.62
N ASN A 77 14.96 -7.97 -13.79
CA ASN A 77 15.45 -8.48 -15.08
C ASN A 77 16.60 -7.61 -15.61
N ASP A 78 16.35 -6.31 -15.74
CA ASP A 78 17.33 -5.30 -16.15
C ASP A 78 17.04 -3.99 -15.41
N PRO A 79 18.07 -3.11 -15.25
CA PRO A 79 17.93 -1.92 -14.43
C PRO A 79 16.90 -0.93 -14.96
N LYS A 80 16.78 -0.76 -16.29
CA LYS A 80 15.85 0.22 -16.86
C LYS A 80 14.41 -0.22 -16.66
N SER A 81 14.09 -1.47 -16.98
CA SER A 81 12.73 -2.00 -16.81
C SER A 81 12.32 -2.02 -15.34
N PHE A 82 13.24 -2.34 -14.43
CA PHE A 82 12.95 -2.28 -13.00
C PHE A 82 12.60 -0.84 -12.55
N LEU A 83 13.39 0.16 -12.96
CA LEU A 83 13.09 1.55 -12.61
C LEU A 83 11.78 2.05 -13.23
N ARG A 84 11.45 1.68 -14.48
CA ARG A 84 10.14 1.99 -15.08
C ARG A 84 9.00 1.41 -14.24
N ASN A 85 9.10 0.13 -13.88
CA ASN A 85 8.11 -0.52 -13.03
C ASN A 85 7.95 0.20 -11.70
N MET A 86 9.05 0.63 -11.07
CA MET A 86 9.02 1.37 -9.81
C MET A 86 8.34 2.74 -9.92
N ILE A 87 8.54 3.44 -11.04
CA ILE A 87 7.93 4.75 -11.31
C ILE A 87 6.42 4.61 -11.55
N ASP A 88 6.00 3.54 -12.22
CA ASP A 88 4.58 3.28 -12.52
C ASP A 88 3.82 2.64 -11.34
N LEU A 89 4.55 2.12 -10.35
CA LEU A 89 4.00 1.36 -9.23
C LEU A 89 2.99 2.15 -8.38
N PRO A 90 3.23 3.42 -7.98
CA PRO A 90 2.28 4.21 -7.19
C PRO A 90 0.86 4.21 -7.74
N LYS A 91 0.71 4.61 -9.01
CA LYS A 91 -0.59 4.68 -9.68
C LYS A 91 -1.27 3.32 -9.70
N LYS A 92 -0.51 2.30 -10.12
CA LYS A 92 -1.02 0.93 -10.26
C LYS A 92 -1.54 0.41 -8.92
N LEU A 93 -0.70 0.46 -7.88
CA LEU A 93 -1.05 -0.10 -6.57
C LEU A 93 -2.25 0.62 -5.95
N VAL A 94 -2.32 1.95 -6.07
CA VAL A 94 -3.47 2.72 -5.57
C VAL A 94 -4.74 2.36 -6.36
N SER A 95 -4.66 2.20 -7.68
CA SER A 95 -5.81 1.82 -8.49
C SER A 95 -6.33 0.40 -8.19
N GLU A 96 -5.46 -0.55 -7.84
CA GLU A 96 -5.82 -1.93 -7.53
C GLU A 96 -6.46 -2.08 -6.13
N GLU A 97 -5.97 -1.32 -5.15
CA GLU A 97 -6.38 -1.44 -3.73
C GLU A 97 -6.61 -0.05 -3.08
N PRO A 98 -7.54 0.79 -3.60
CA PRO A 98 -7.63 2.21 -3.24
C PRO A 98 -7.91 2.46 -1.76
N LEU A 99 -8.82 1.71 -1.15
CA LEU A 99 -9.12 1.84 0.29
C LEU A 99 -7.94 1.45 1.16
N PHE A 100 -7.11 0.49 0.73
CA PHE A 100 -5.94 0.08 1.48
C PHE A 100 -4.87 1.18 1.47
N TRP A 101 -4.58 1.78 0.32
CA TRP A 101 -3.60 2.86 0.23
C TRP A 101 -4.08 4.14 0.91
N LYS A 102 -5.38 4.46 0.81
CA LYS A 102 -5.98 5.55 1.59
C LYS A 102 -5.87 5.31 3.10
N LEU A 103 -6.09 4.08 3.56
CA LEU A 103 -5.84 3.70 4.95
C LEU A 103 -4.37 3.85 5.33
N GLN A 104 -3.44 3.40 4.48
CA GLN A 104 -2.00 3.53 4.75
C GLN A 104 -1.60 5.00 4.90
N GLU A 105 -2.09 5.88 4.05
CA GLU A 105 -1.80 7.32 4.13
C GLU A 105 -2.38 7.96 5.39
N ARG A 106 -3.63 7.64 5.76
CA ARG A 106 -4.21 8.13 7.02
C ARG A 106 -3.48 7.64 8.26
N LEU A 107 -2.79 6.51 8.15
CA LEU A 107 -1.97 5.93 9.21
C LEU A 107 -0.48 6.24 9.02
N SER A 108 -0.11 7.19 8.17
CA SER A 108 1.29 7.52 7.88
C SER A 108 2.07 7.96 9.12
N HIS A 109 1.38 8.46 10.15
CA HIS A 109 1.96 8.82 11.45
C HIS A 109 1.89 7.71 12.51
N HIS A 110 1.20 6.60 12.25
CA HIS A 110 1.06 5.48 13.18
C HIS A 110 2.25 4.52 13.08
N ASP A 111 2.93 4.27 14.20
CA ASP A 111 4.20 3.51 14.25
C ASP A 111 4.12 2.14 13.58
N PHE A 112 3.06 1.37 13.89
CA PHE A 112 2.88 0.06 13.27
C PHE A 112 2.71 0.14 11.74
N SER A 113 1.95 1.11 11.23
CA SER A 113 1.73 1.27 9.78
C SER A 113 3.05 1.61 9.09
N LYS A 114 3.81 2.56 9.65
CA LYS A 114 5.17 2.88 9.19
C LYS A 114 6.07 1.65 9.19
N GLN A 115 6.07 0.86 10.27
CA GLN A 115 6.89 -0.33 10.37
C GLN A 115 6.54 -1.36 9.29
N GLN A 116 5.25 -1.62 9.04
CA GLN A 116 4.84 -2.54 7.99
C GLN A 116 5.19 -2.01 6.59
N HIS A 117 5.01 -0.72 6.34
CA HIS A 117 5.42 -0.10 5.09
C HIS A 117 6.93 -0.20 4.87
N ASN A 118 7.74 0.05 5.89
CA ASN A 118 9.19 -0.09 5.82
C ASN A 118 9.61 -1.54 5.53
N LEU A 119 8.92 -2.54 6.10
CA LEU A 119 9.16 -3.94 5.78
C LEU A 119 8.82 -4.26 4.31
N PHE A 120 7.74 -3.68 3.79
CA PHE A 120 7.37 -3.80 2.37
C PHE A 120 8.43 -3.16 1.45
N MET A 121 8.99 -2.01 1.85
CA MET A 121 10.01 -1.29 1.06
C MET A 121 11.45 -1.77 1.26
N LYS A 122 11.72 -2.62 2.26
CA LYS A 122 13.09 -2.98 2.69
C LYS A 122 13.99 -3.48 1.57
N SER A 123 13.46 -4.30 0.66
CA SER A 123 14.23 -4.82 -0.48
C SER A 123 14.28 -3.85 -1.66
N VAL A 124 13.34 -2.91 -1.75
CA VAL A 124 13.22 -1.99 -2.89
C VAL A 124 14.43 -1.07 -2.95
N ASP A 125 14.85 -0.49 -1.81
CA ASP A 125 16.02 0.39 -1.72
C ASP A 125 17.28 -0.25 -2.33
N VAL A 126 17.59 -1.48 -1.88
CA VAL A 126 18.77 -2.23 -2.34
C VAL A 126 18.71 -2.45 -3.86
N VAL A 127 17.54 -2.79 -4.40
CA VAL A 127 17.40 -3.12 -5.82
C VAL A 127 17.40 -1.86 -6.71
N VAL A 128 16.78 -0.76 -6.25
CA VAL A 128 16.85 0.54 -6.94
C VAL A 128 18.30 1.05 -6.96
N ASN A 129 19.03 0.93 -5.85
CA ASN A 129 20.43 1.30 -5.76
C ASN A 129 21.31 0.49 -6.71
N LYS A 130 21.08 -0.82 -6.75
CA LYS A 130 21.72 -1.71 -7.73
C LYS A 130 21.43 -1.24 -9.16
N ALA A 131 20.17 -0.93 -9.49
CA ALA A 131 19.79 -0.48 -10.82
C ALA A 131 20.52 0.81 -11.24
N PHE A 132 20.60 1.80 -10.35
CA PHE A 132 21.33 3.05 -10.64
C PHE A 132 22.84 2.85 -10.74
N THR A 133 23.39 1.91 -9.98
CA THR A 133 24.80 1.53 -10.06
C THR A 133 25.12 0.91 -11.43
N GLU A 134 24.30 -0.04 -11.88
CA GLU A 134 24.46 -0.68 -13.20
C GLU A 134 24.27 0.32 -14.36
N LEU A 135 23.46 1.37 -14.17
CA LEU A 135 23.31 2.46 -15.14
C LEU A 135 24.44 3.50 -15.08
N GLY A 136 25.45 3.33 -14.23
CA GLY A 136 26.59 4.23 -14.13
C GLY A 136 26.23 5.63 -13.63
N LYS A 137 25.20 5.75 -12.78
CA LYS A 137 24.88 7.05 -12.16
C LYS A 137 26.02 7.49 -11.25
N LYS A 138 26.29 8.81 -11.25
CA LYS A 138 27.40 9.41 -10.48
C LYS A 138 27.27 9.17 -8.97
N ASP A 139 26.05 9.20 -8.45
CA ASP A 139 25.74 8.92 -7.04
C ASP A 139 24.47 8.05 -6.95
N PRO A 140 24.61 6.71 -7.06
CA PRO A 140 23.46 5.80 -7.05
C PRO A 140 22.67 5.84 -5.75
N ALA A 141 23.31 6.13 -4.62
CA ALA A 141 22.67 6.20 -3.31
C ALA A 141 21.74 7.42 -3.23
N LEU A 142 22.23 8.59 -3.65
CA LEU A 142 21.41 9.80 -3.66
C LEU A 142 20.27 9.70 -4.68
N GLU A 143 20.52 9.12 -5.86
CA GLU A 143 19.47 8.89 -6.87
C GLU A 143 18.38 7.93 -6.35
N THR A 144 18.78 6.90 -5.60
CA THR A 144 17.84 5.98 -4.93
C THR A 144 16.97 6.74 -3.93
N GLN A 145 17.60 7.49 -3.03
CA GLN A 145 16.89 8.29 -2.03
C GLN A 145 15.90 9.26 -2.70
N PHE A 146 16.34 9.96 -3.75
CA PHE A 146 15.51 10.91 -4.48
C PHE A 146 14.32 10.23 -5.15
N LEU A 147 14.53 9.13 -5.88
CA LEU A 147 13.45 8.40 -6.54
C LEU A 147 12.45 7.85 -5.51
N LEU A 148 12.90 7.30 -4.39
CA LEU A 148 12.02 6.78 -3.35
C LEU A 148 11.20 7.87 -2.65
N LEU A 149 11.76 9.08 -2.47
CA LEU A 149 11.00 10.23 -1.96
C LEU A 149 9.90 10.68 -2.94
N LEU A 150 10.19 10.66 -4.23
CA LEU A 150 9.19 10.94 -5.26
C LEU A 150 8.09 9.89 -5.26
N ILE A 151 8.45 8.60 -5.28
CA ILE A 151 7.50 7.48 -5.21
C ILE A 151 6.63 7.58 -3.96
N ASP A 152 7.24 7.86 -2.80
CA ASP A 152 6.52 8.05 -1.53
C ASP A 152 5.46 9.15 -1.64
N THR A 153 5.85 10.30 -2.18
CA THR A 153 4.93 11.43 -2.38
C THR A 153 3.82 11.09 -3.37
N LEU A 154 4.16 10.43 -4.48
CA LEU A 154 3.22 10.06 -5.53
C LEU A 154 2.11 9.15 -5.01
N TRP A 155 2.46 8.05 -4.33
CA TRP A 155 1.43 7.11 -3.89
C TRP A 155 0.53 7.73 -2.81
N LYS A 156 1.09 8.56 -1.91
CA LYS A 156 0.31 9.23 -0.87
C LYS A 156 -0.70 10.20 -1.44
N LYS A 157 -0.26 11.05 -2.38
CA LYS A 157 -1.13 12.03 -3.04
C LYS A 157 -2.17 11.36 -3.92
N GLU A 158 -1.81 10.29 -4.63
CA GLU A 158 -2.76 9.46 -5.40
C GLU A 158 -3.81 8.82 -4.49
N ALA A 159 -3.40 8.26 -3.34
CA ALA A 159 -4.29 7.58 -2.40
C ALA A 159 -5.41 8.47 -1.82
N ILE A 160 -5.20 9.79 -1.81
CA ILE A 160 -6.16 10.78 -1.33
C ILE A 160 -6.76 11.63 -2.46
N GLY A 161 -6.41 11.36 -3.72
CA GLY A 161 -6.92 12.08 -4.88
C GLY A 161 -6.40 13.51 -5.04
N GLU A 162 -5.22 13.82 -4.48
CA GLU A 162 -4.59 15.14 -4.53
C GLU A 162 -3.54 15.28 -5.66
N ILE A 163 -3.57 14.39 -6.64
CA ILE A 163 -2.66 14.42 -7.80
C ILE A 163 -3.46 14.28 -9.09
N GLU A 164 -3.41 15.31 -9.93
CA GLU A 164 -4.20 15.34 -11.17
C GLU A 164 -3.43 14.77 -12.37
N ALA A 165 -2.10 14.72 -12.29
CA ALA A 165 -1.22 14.48 -13.43
C ALA A 165 -0.19 13.37 -13.15
N ILE A 166 -0.55 12.34 -12.39
CA ILE A 166 0.37 11.26 -12.00
C ILE A 166 1.08 10.63 -13.21
N ASP A 167 0.37 10.40 -14.32
CA ASP A 167 0.96 9.86 -15.55
C ASP A 167 2.02 10.79 -16.14
N ARG A 168 1.74 12.09 -16.18
CA ARG A 168 2.68 13.08 -16.72
C ARG A 168 3.91 13.22 -15.83
N ILE A 169 3.74 13.11 -14.52
CA ILE A 169 4.86 13.14 -13.56
C ILE A 169 5.70 11.86 -13.70
N ALA A 170 5.06 10.69 -13.82
CA ALA A 170 5.75 9.43 -14.07
C ALA A 170 6.59 9.49 -15.36
N GLU A 171 6.02 10.01 -16.46
CA GLU A 171 6.76 10.21 -17.71
C GLU A 171 7.92 11.21 -17.57
N LEU A 172 7.72 12.31 -16.83
CA LEU A 172 8.80 13.26 -16.56
C LEU A 172 9.96 12.62 -15.77
N ILE A 173 9.65 11.75 -14.81
CA ILE A 173 10.67 11.01 -14.04
C ILE A 173 11.40 10.02 -14.96
N LYS A 174 10.69 9.30 -15.83
CA LYS A 174 11.31 8.38 -16.81
C LYS A 174 12.27 9.13 -17.74
N GLN A 175 11.85 10.29 -18.25
CA GLN A 175 12.67 11.16 -19.09
C GLN A 175 13.95 11.63 -18.38
N LYS A 176 13.88 12.06 -17.11
CA LYS A 176 15.06 12.42 -16.30
C LYS A 176 16.11 11.30 -16.30
N TYR A 177 15.66 10.04 -16.29
CA TYR A 177 16.53 8.88 -16.19
C TYR A 177 16.88 8.21 -17.53
N ASN A 178 16.39 8.73 -18.66
CA ASN A 178 16.53 8.11 -19.99
C ASN A 178 16.00 6.67 -20.02
N LEU A 179 14.84 6.48 -19.38
CA LEU A 179 14.05 5.26 -19.35
C LEU A 179 13.01 5.32 -20.47
#